data_AF-A0A089MD86-F1
#
_entry.id   AF-A0A089MD86-F1
#
_cell.length_a   1.000
_cell.length_b   1.000
_cell.length_c   1.000
_cell.angle_alpha   90.00
_cell.angle_beta   90.00
_cell.angle_gamma   90.00
#
_symmetry.space_group_name_H-M   'P 1'
#
loop_
_entity.id
_entity.type
_entity.pdbx_description
1 polymer ?
#
loop_
_entity_poly.entity_id
_entity_poly.type
_entity_poly.pdbx_seq_one_letter_code
_entity_poly.pdbx_strand_id
1 'polypeptide(L)' 'MNTGLEKEFDLSMDEVNSFIAWYENKQSGTGTASFAINKHDNNKGPFTSRKDYVIFDKILTFSVDEYSAK' A
#
# COMPACT_ATOMS: atom_id res chain seq x y z
N MET A 1 8.80 15.51 -8.02
CA MET A 1 10.07 14.76 -8.08
C MET A 1 9.75 13.34 -7.63
N ASN A 2 9.83 12.37 -8.54
CA ASN A 2 9.67 10.96 -8.20
C ASN A 2 11.03 10.45 -7.76
N THR A 3 11.14 9.97 -6.53
CA THR A 3 12.44 9.63 -5.92
C THR A 3 12.96 8.26 -6.33
N GLY A 4 12.21 7.51 -7.15
CA GLY A 4 12.51 6.10 -7.45
C GLY A 4 12.46 5.19 -6.22
N LEU A 5 11.78 5.64 -5.15
CA LEU A 5 11.67 4.86 -3.91
C LEU A 5 10.70 3.72 -4.11
N GLU A 6 11.19 2.50 -3.96
CA GLU A 6 10.39 1.28 -3.94
C GLU A 6 10.20 0.81 -2.49
N LYS A 7 9.02 0.26 -2.20
CA LYS A 7 8.67 -0.34 -0.92
C LYS A 7 7.81 -1.56 -1.16
N GLU A 8 8.13 -2.65 -0.47
CA GLU A 8 7.39 -3.89 -0.51
C GLU A 8 6.68 -4.13 0.82
N PHE A 9 5.51 -4.77 0.75
CA PHE A 9 4.68 -5.08 1.90
C PHE A 9 4.08 -6.46 1.72
N ASP A 10 4.22 -7.31 2.74
CA ASP A 10 3.44 -8.55 2.84
C ASP A 10 2.04 -8.16 3.33
N LEU A 11 1.03 -8.35 2.50
CA LEU A 11 -0.35 -7.95 2.79
C LEU A 11 -1.30 -9.13 2.60
N SER A 12 -2.39 -9.13 3.35
CA SER A 12 -3.54 -9.98 3.04
C SER A 12 -4.20 -9.55 1.72
N MET A 13 -4.90 -10.47 1.05
CA MET A 13 -5.60 -10.12 -0.19
C MET A 13 -6.70 -9.05 0.04
N ASP A 14 -7.30 -9.01 1.23
CA ASP A 14 -8.25 -7.96 1.61
C ASP A 14 -7.61 -6.57 1.65
N GLU A 15 -6.39 -6.46 2.17
CA GLU A 15 -5.63 -5.21 2.19
C GLU A 15 -5.18 -4.79 0.79
N VAL A 16 -4.75 -5.75 -0.04
CA VAL A 16 -4.42 -5.52 -1.45
C VAL A 16 -5.64 -4.98 -2.20
N ASN A 17 -6.79 -5.63 -2.07
CA ASN A 17 -8.04 -5.20 -2.69
C ASN A 17 -8.46 -3.80 -2.21
N SER A 18 -8.29 -3.52 -0.92
CA SER A 18 -8.57 -2.20 -0.34
C SER A 18 -7.67 -1.11 -0.92
N PHE A 19 -6.39 -1.42 -1.13
CA PHE A 19 -5.43 -0.51 -1.77
C PHE A 19 -5.79 -0.25 -3.24
N ILE A 20 -6.08 -1.29 -4.02
CA ILE A 20 -6.47 -1.15 -5.44
C ILE A 20 -7.76 -0.33 -5.56
N ALA A 21 -8.77 -0.63 -4.74
CA ALA A 21 -10.03 0.11 -4.75
C ALA A 21 -9.82 1.60 -4.40
N TRP A 22 -8.97 1.91 -3.41
CA TRP A 22 -8.60 3.29 -3.12
C TRP A 22 -7.93 3.97 -4.31
N TYR A 23 -6.98 3.29 -4.97
CA TYR A 23 -6.24 3.85 -6.09
C TYR A 23 -7.16 4.19 -7.26
N GLU A 24 -8.05 3.28 -7.67
CA GLU A 24 -9.00 3.48 -8.77
C GLU A 24 -10.07 4.55 -8.44
N ASN A 25 -10.57 4.56 -7.20
CA ASN A 25 -11.46 5.62 -6.73
C ASN A 25 -10.77 7.00 -6.79
N LYS A 26 -9.48 7.05 -6.45
CA LYS A 26 -8.71 8.29 -6.52
C LYS A 26 -8.41 8.73 -7.93
N GLN A 27 -8.08 7.80 -8.82
CA GLN A 27 -7.92 8.05 -10.24
C GLN A 27 -9.21 8.55 -10.90
N SER A 28 -10.38 8.07 -10.47
CA SER A 28 -11.69 8.57 -10.93
C SER A 28 -12.12 9.90 -10.28
N GLY A 29 -11.27 10.51 -9.45
CA GLY A 29 -11.48 11.84 -8.88
C GLY A 29 -12.14 11.86 -7.49
N THR A 30 -12.31 10.71 -6.84
CA THR A 30 -12.97 10.59 -5.52
C THR A 30 -12.02 10.05 -4.45
N GLY A 31 -12.35 10.14 -3.16
CA GLY A 31 -11.51 9.57 -2.10
C GLY A 31 -10.25 10.37 -1.72
N THR A 32 -9.50 9.81 -0.77
CA THR A 32 -8.41 10.48 -0.03
C THR A 32 -7.14 10.63 -0.86
N ALA A 33 -6.33 11.65 -0.57
CA ALA A 33 -5.02 11.87 -1.21
C ALA A 33 -3.95 10.82 -0.82
N SER A 34 -4.19 10.08 0.26
CA SER A 34 -3.28 9.08 0.80
C SER A 34 -4.01 7.83 1.25
N PHE A 35 -3.30 6.71 1.24
CA PHE A 35 -3.72 5.44 1.83
C PHE A 35 -2.74 5.01 2.91
N ALA A 36 -3.25 4.42 3.99
CA ALA A 36 -2.44 3.96 5.10
C ALA A 36 -2.25 2.45 5.00
N ILE A 37 -1.04 2.00 4.72
CA ILE A 37 -0.67 0.58 4.66
C ILE A 37 -0.19 0.17 6.06
N ASN A 38 -0.79 -0.88 6.62
CA ASN A 38 -0.37 -1.41 7.91
C ASN A 38 0.96 -2.15 7.76
N LYS A 39 1.92 -1.86 8.64
CA LYS A 39 3.09 -2.70 8.82
C LYS A 39 2.74 -3.74 9.87
N HIS A 40 2.55 -4.96 9.39
CA HIS A 40 2.29 -6.13 10.23
C HIS A 40 3.51 -6.48 11.08
N ASP A 41 3.38 -7.55 11.86
CA ASP A 41 4.37 -7.89 12.89
C ASP A 41 5.77 -8.20 12.32
N ASN A 42 5.88 -8.52 11.02
CA ASN A 42 7.14 -8.68 10.30
C ASN A 42 7.91 -7.35 10.07
N ASN A 43 7.26 -6.18 10.18
CA ASN A 43 7.87 -4.87 9.87
C ASN A 43 7.46 -3.73 10.83
N LYS A 44 6.72 -4.05 11.90
CA LYS A 44 6.24 -3.06 12.86
C LYS A 44 7.29 -2.63 13.89
N GLY A 45 8.23 -3.50 14.26
CA GLY A 45 9.19 -3.21 15.33
C GLY A 45 8.52 -3.12 16.71
N PRO A 46 9.00 -2.25 17.64
CA PRO A 46 8.51 -2.19 19.02
C PRO A 46 7.16 -1.46 19.17
N PHE A 47 6.56 -1.00 18.09
CA PHE A 47 5.32 -0.21 18.13
C PHE A 47 4.10 -1.11 18.21
N THR A 48 3.02 -0.65 18.85
CA THR A 48 1.73 -1.36 18.87
C THR A 48 1.04 -1.33 17.51
N SER A 49 1.22 -0.25 16.76
CA SER A 49 0.81 -0.08 15.36
C SER A 49 1.82 0.78 14.62
N ARG A 50 2.10 0.44 13.36
CA ARG A 50 2.94 1.25 12.47
C ARG A 50 2.28 1.26 11.10
N LYS A 51 2.09 2.44 10.52
CA LYS A 51 1.51 2.60 9.18
C LYS A 51 2.44 3.42 8.31
N ASP A 52 2.58 3.00 7.06
CA ASP A 52 3.20 3.81 6.02
C ASP A 52 2.07 4.46 5.20
N TYR A 53 2.15 5.78 5.02
CA TYR A 53 1.20 6.50 4.20
C TYR A 53 1.76 6.68 2.80
N VAL A 54 1.04 6.15 1.81
CA VAL A 54 1.35 6.30 0.40
C VAL A 54 0.51 7.43 -0.18
N ILE A 55 1.11 8.27 -1.01
CA ILE A 55 0.45 9.43 -1.61
C ILE A 55 0.15 9.10 -3.07
N PHE A 56 -1.12 9.27 -3.47
CA PHE A 56 -1.61 8.90 -4.79
C PHE A 56 -0.76 9.51 -5.93
N ASP A 57 -0.51 10.81 -5.87
CA ASP A 57 0.22 11.56 -6.91
C ASP A 57 1.74 11.28 -6.94
N LYS A 58 2.22 10.34 -6.13
CA LYS A 58 3.62 9.88 -6.09
C LYS A 58 3.78 8.42 -6.50
N ILE A 59 2.70 7.72 -6.82
CA ILE A 59 2.75 6.34 -7.32
C ILE A 59 2.87 6.40 -8.84
N LEU A 60 3.97 5.86 -9.37
CA LEU A 60 4.16 5.73 -10.82
C LEU A 60 3.58 4.42 -11.35
N THR A 61 3.89 3.32 -10.66
CA THR A 61 3.45 1.95 -10.95
C THR A 61 3.48 1.14 -9.65
N PHE A 62 2.76 0.01 -9.62
CA PHE A 62 2.87 -1.00 -8.56
C PHE A 62 2.64 -2.40 -9.16
N SER A 63 3.21 -3.43 -8.52
CA SER A 63 2.91 -4.84 -8.79
C SER A 63 2.13 -5.45 -7.63
N VAL A 64 1.41 -6.52 -7.92
CA VAL A 64 0.78 -7.40 -6.92
C VAL A 64 1.22 -8.82 -7.26
N ASP A 65 2.02 -9.39 -6.37
CA ASP A 65 2.62 -10.70 -6.56
C ASP A 65 2.01 -11.67 -5.55
N GLU A 66 1.25 -12.66 -6.04
CA GLU A 66 0.61 -13.69 -5.21
C GLU A 66 1.51 -14.93 -5.13
N TYR A 67 1.76 -15.41 -3.91
CA TYR A 67 2.51 -16.64 -3.68
C TYR A 67 1.55 -17.80 -3.39
N SER A 68 1.70 -18.92 -4.11
CA SER A 68 1.08 -20.18 -3.68
C SER A 68 1.88 -20.74 -2.51
N ALA A 69 1.23 -20.93 -1.36
CA ALA A 69 1.82 -21.71 -0.27
C ALA A 69 2.20 -23.09 -0.80
N LYS A 70 3.45 -23.52 -0.58
CA LYS A 70 3.85 -24.91 -0.75
C LYS A 70 3.61 -25.68 0.54
#